data_AF-A0A7S2HH46-F1
#
_entry.id   AF-A0A7S2HH46-F1
#
_cell.length_a   1.000
_cell.length_b   1.000
_cell.length_c   1.000
_cell.angle_alpha   90.00
_cell.angle_beta   90.00
_cell.angle_gamma   90.00
#
_symmetry.space_group_name_H-M   'P 1'
#
loop_
_entity.id
_entity.type
_entity.pdbx_description
1 polymer ?
#
loop_
_entity_poly.entity_id
_entity_poly.type
_entity_poly.pdbx_seq_one_letter_code
_entity_poly.pdbx_strand_id
1 'polypeptide(L)'
;DAWQGKDGKLLYMAMPCLEGGTLQQQVDQARKAGKRLHSEQAAGWYAQALHALCYLHWRGILHRDVKLDNMLLATGNTSLRLSDFGTAARLPGTGPHPAREGFVLGSVTTAHINAPEVLLKSTHYASSDLWSLAA
;
A
#
# COMPACT_ATOMS: atom_id res chain seq x y z
N ASP A 1 7.39 -15.12 -7.36
CA ASP A 1 8.00 -14.94 -6.03
C ASP A 1 7.46 -15.98 -5.06
N ALA A 2 8.26 -17.00 -4.73
CA ALA A 2 7.92 -18.00 -3.73
C ALA A 2 8.72 -17.73 -2.47
N TRP A 3 8.04 -17.58 -1.33
CA TRP A 3 8.69 -17.42 -0.03
C TRP A 3 9.17 -18.80 0.42
N GLN A 4 10.49 -19.01 0.46
CA GLN A 4 11.08 -20.26 0.95
C GLN A 4 11.57 -20.10 2.38
N GLY A 5 11.20 -21.05 3.23
CA GLY A 5 11.77 -21.22 4.56
C GLY A 5 13.24 -21.63 4.47
N LYS A 6 13.97 -21.47 5.58
CA LYS A 6 15.39 -21.85 5.68
C LYS A 6 15.65 -23.35 5.42
N ASP A 7 14.61 -24.16 5.49
CA ASP A 7 14.61 -25.61 5.25
C ASP A 7 14.17 -25.98 3.82
N GLY A 8 14.04 -25.00 2.91
CA GLY A 8 13.64 -25.20 1.52
C GLY A 8 12.14 -25.44 1.33
N LYS A 9 11.34 -25.36 2.41
CA LYS A 9 9.88 -25.51 2.31
C LYS A 9 9.23 -24.22 1.82
N LEU A 10 8.15 -24.39 1.05
CA LEU A 10 7.31 -23.27 0.63
C LEU A 10 6.51 -22.73 1.82
N LEU A 11 6.52 -21.41 1.99
CA LEU A 11 5.71 -20.70 2.96
C LEU A 11 4.45 -20.19 2.28
N TYR A 12 3.32 -20.39 2.94
CA TYR A 12 2.01 -19.95 2.47
C TYR A 12 1.38 -19.01 3.51
N MET A 13 0.67 -18.00 3.03
CA MET A 13 -0.15 -17.11 3.87
C MET A 13 -1.59 -17.19 3.38
N ALA A 14 -2.49 -17.68 4.23
CA ALA A 14 -3.93 -17.67 3.97
C ALA A 14 -4.54 -16.40 4.57
N MET A 15 -5.36 -15.70 3.78
CA MET A 15 -6.04 -14.47 4.19
C MET A 15 -7.45 -14.41 3.57
N PRO A 16 -8.35 -13.55 4.09
CA PRO A 16 -9.66 -13.37 3.48
C PRO A 16 -9.56 -12.98 2.01
N CYS A 17 -10.36 -13.62 1.15
CA CYS A 17 -10.44 -13.29 -0.27
C CYS A 17 -11.36 -12.08 -0.47
N LEU A 18 -10.87 -11.06 -1.18
CA LEU A 18 -11.63 -9.88 -1.56
C LEU A 18 -12.02 -10.00 -3.04
N GLU A 19 -13.29 -10.35 -3.28
CA GLU A 19 -13.79 -10.74 -4.62
C GLU A 19 -13.89 -9.58 -5.63
N GLY A 20 -13.84 -8.33 -5.16
CA GLY A 20 -13.89 -7.13 -6.01
C GLY A 20 -12.60 -6.87 -6.80
N GLY A 21 -11.57 -7.69 -6.59
CA GLY A 21 -10.28 -7.57 -7.25
C GLY A 21 -9.47 -6.38 -6.74
N THR A 22 -8.53 -5.91 -7.54
CA THR A 22 -7.71 -4.72 -7.22
C THR A 22 -8.34 -3.45 -7.76
N LEU A 23 -8.00 -2.31 -7.17
CA LEU A 23 -8.40 -1.01 -7.70
C LEU A 23 -7.81 -0.76 -9.09
N GLN A 24 -6.60 -1.26 -9.37
CA GLN A 24 -6.00 -1.22 -10.71
C GLN A 24 -6.90 -1.92 -11.75
N GLN A 25 -7.44 -3.09 -11.40
CA GLN A 25 -8.37 -3.82 -12.28
C GLN A 25 -9.65 -3.03 -12.55
N GLN A 26 -10.19 -2.32 -11.54
CA GLN A 26 -11.37 -1.45 -11.75
C GLN A 26 -11.06 -0.28 -12.70
N VAL A 27 -9.89 0.36 -12.54
CA VAL A 27 -9.43 1.43 -13.45
C VAL A 27 -9.31 0.90 -14.88
N ASP A 28 -8.69 -0.26 -15.06
CA ASP A 28 -8.48 -0.86 -16.37
C ASP A 28 -9.81 -1.27 -17.03
N GLN A 29 -10.75 -1.82 -16.25
CA GLN A 29 -12.09 -2.18 -16.73
C GLN A 29 -12.87 -0.94 -17.18
N ALA A 30 -12.86 0.14 -16.39
CA ALA A 30 -13.48 1.40 -16.77
C ALA A 30 -12.87 1.94 -18.06
N ARG A 31 -11.54 1.97 -18.15
CA ARG A 31 -10.80 2.44 -19.33
C ARG A 31 -11.12 1.62 -20.59
N LYS A 32 -11.15 0.28 -20.48
CA LYS A 32 -11.53 -0.62 -21.60
C LYS A 32 -12.96 -0.39 -22.06
N ALA A 33 -13.87 -0.05 -21.15
CA ALA A 33 -15.25 0.30 -21.48
C ALA A 33 -15.41 1.73 -22.01
N GLY A 34 -14.33 2.50 -22.18
CA GLY A 34 -14.39 3.92 -22.56
C GLY A 34 -15.01 4.82 -21.50
N LYS A 35 -15.07 4.36 -20.24
CA LYS A 35 -15.66 5.05 -19.11
C LYS A 35 -14.57 5.58 -18.17
N ARG A 36 -14.96 6.50 -17.29
CA ARG A 36 -14.15 6.92 -16.14
C ARG A 36 -14.81 6.43 -14.86
N LEU A 37 -14.02 6.24 -13.82
CA LEU A 37 -14.55 6.01 -12.48
C LEU A 37 -15.30 7.25 -11.99
N HIS A 38 -16.39 7.04 -11.25
CA HIS A 38 -17.13 8.14 -10.64
C HIS A 38 -16.26 8.80 -9.57
N SER A 39 -16.18 10.13 -9.56
CA SER A 39 -15.31 10.88 -8.64
C SER A 39 -15.63 10.58 -7.18
N GLU A 40 -16.91 10.46 -6.84
CA GLU A 40 -17.37 10.12 -5.48
C GLU A 40 -16.90 8.74 -5.03
N GLN A 41 -16.93 7.76 -5.93
CA GLN A 41 -16.49 6.40 -5.64
C GLN A 41 -14.97 6.35 -5.46
N ALA A 42 -14.23 7.02 -6.35
CA ALA A 42 -12.78 7.15 -6.23
C ALA A 42 -12.39 7.84 -4.91
N ALA A 43 -13.05 8.95 -4.56
CA ALA A 43 -12.82 9.66 -3.30
C ALA A 43 -13.10 8.76 -2.08
N GLY A 44 -14.16 7.93 -2.14
CA GLY A 44 -14.47 6.97 -1.10
C GLY A 44 -13.38 5.92 -0.88
N TRP A 45 -12.75 5.44 -1.97
CA TRP A 45 -11.61 4.53 -1.88
C TRP A 45 -10.36 5.21 -1.35
N TYR A 46 -10.06 6.42 -1.82
CA TYR A 46 -8.93 7.23 -1.32
C TYR A 46 -9.05 7.52 0.18
N ALA A 47 -10.25 7.88 0.66
CA ALA A 47 -10.48 8.10 2.08
C ALA A 47 -10.21 6.83 2.91
N GLN A 48 -10.61 5.66 2.42
CA GLN A 48 -10.33 4.39 3.09
C GLN A 48 -8.84 4.04 3.08
N ALA A 49 -8.14 4.29 1.98
CA ALA A 49 -6.69 4.12 1.90
C ALA A 49 -5.95 5.04 2.89
N LEU A 50 -6.37 6.31 3.00
CA LEU A 50 -5.83 7.27 3.97
C LEU A 50 -6.07 6.82 5.41
N HIS A 51 -7.26 6.32 5.74
CA HIS A 51 -7.54 5.75 7.06
C HIS A 51 -6.64 4.56 7.38
N ALA A 52 -6.43 3.66 6.41
CA ALA A 52 -5.53 2.52 6.58
C ALA A 52 -4.08 2.97 6.80
N LEU A 53 -3.57 3.92 6.01
CA LEU A 53 -2.23 4.48 6.19
C LEU A 53 -2.08 5.20 7.53
N CYS A 54 -3.07 5.99 7.93
CA CYS A 54 -3.08 6.65 9.23
C CYS A 54 -2.94 5.63 10.37
N TYR A 55 -3.69 4.53 10.29
CA TYR A 55 -3.57 3.43 11.25
C TYR A 55 -2.17 2.79 11.25
N LEU A 56 -1.60 2.50 10.07
CA LEU A 56 -0.25 1.92 9.97
C LEU A 56 0.81 2.86 10.56
N HIS A 57 0.80 4.13 10.15
CA HIS A 57 1.74 5.14 10.62
C HIS A 57 1.64 5.36 12.13
N TRP A 58 0.41 5.37 12.67
CA TRP A 58 0.18 5.43 14.11
C TRP A 58 0.81 4.25 14.87
N ARG A 59 0.82 3.05 14.27
CA ARG A 59 1.47 1.84 14.79
C ARG A 59 2.98 1.77 14.52
N GLY A 60 3.54 2.80 13.88
CA GLY A 60 4.94 2.86 13.48
C GLY A 60 5.29 1.93 12.32
N ILE A 61 4.35 1.64 11.43
CA ILE A 61 4.54 0.78 10.26
C ILE A 61 4.47 1.64 9.00
N LEU A 62 5.50 1.55 8.16
CA LEU A 62 5.50 2.07 6.80
C LEU A 62 5.11 0.94 5.84
N HIS A 63 4.25 1.22 4.86
CA HIS A 63 3.84 0.24 3.86
C HIS A 63 4.91 0.08 2.76
N ARG A 64 5.47 1.18 2.26
CA ARG A 64 6.54 1.24 1.23
C ARG A 64 6.24 0.67 -0.16
N ASP A 65 4.99 0.27 -0.42
CA ASP A 65 4.53 -0.16 -1.75
C ASP A 65 3.03 0.14 -1.93
N VAL A 66 2.64 1.38 -1.65
CA VAL A 66 1.25 1.83 -1.82
C VAL A 66 0.98 2.06 -3.30
N LYS A 67 0.17 1.19 -3.90
CA LYS A 67 -0.25 1.27 -5.31
C LYS A 67 -1.62 0.65 -5.52
N LEU A 68 -2.24 0.93 -6.66
CA LEU A 68 -3.59 0.46 -6.99
C LEU A 68 -3.69 -1.08 -7.03
N ASP A 69 -2.61 -1.79 -7.35
CA ASP A 69 -2.56 -3.26 -7.29
C ASP A 69 -2.64 -3.80 -5.85
N ASN A 70 -2.16 -3.03 -4.88
CA ASN A 70 -2.15 -3.38 -3.46
C ASN A 70 -3.38 -2.83 -2.72
N MET A 71 -4.40 -2.38 -3.47
CA MET A 71 -5.68 -1.92 -2.95
C MET A 71 -6.77 -2.90 -3.38
N LEU A 72 -7.17 -3.77 -2.47
CA LEU A 72 -8.17 -4.81 -2.71
C LEU A 72 -9.56 -4.31 -2.39
N LEU A 73 -10.54 -4.74 -3.18
CA LEU A 73 -11.94 -4.34 -3.04
C LEU A 73 -12.81 -5.53 -2.60
N ALA A 74 -13.66 -5.31 -1.61
CA ALA A 74 -14.67 -6.29 -1.23
C ALA A 74 -15.80 -6.35 -2.29
N THR A 75 -16.66 -7.37 -2.18
CA THR A 75 -17.86 -7.53 -3.01
C THR A 75 -18.70 -6.24 -2.99
N GLY A 76 -19.14 -5.80 -4.17
CA GLY A 76 -19.87 -4.54 -4.33
C GLY A 76 -19.00 -3.29 -4.45
N ASN A 77 -17.67 -3.42 -4.37
CA ASN A 77 -16.69 -2.37 -4.63
C ASN A 77 -16.85 -1.12 -3.74
N THR A 78 -17.42 -1.26 -2.54
CA THR A 78 -17.63 -0.17 -1.57
C THR A 78 -16.57 -0.12 -0.48
N SER A 79 -15.93 -1.25 -0.17
CA SER A 79 -14.89 -1.36 0.85
C SER A 79 -13.53 -1.66 0.23
N LEU A 80 -12.52 -0.88 0.63
CA LEU A 80 -11.14 -1.02 0.21
C LEU A 80 -10.28 -1.49 1.39
N ARG A 81 -9.32 -2.39 1.12
CA ARG A 81 -8.28 -2.79 2.07
C ARG A 81 -6.91 -2.73 1.41
N LEU A 82 -5.93 -2.19 2.12
CA LEU A 82 -4.52 -2.30 1.72
C LEU A 82 -4.03 -3.75 1.91
N SER A 83 -3.21 -4.22 0.98
CA SER A 83 -2.60 -5.55 0.97
C SER A 83 -1.11 -5.47 0.64
N ASP A 84 -0.45 -6.63 0.69
CA ASP A 84 0.98 -6.77 0.37
C ASP A 84 1.92 -5.95 1.27
N PHE A 85 2.14 -6.49 2.47
CA PHE A 85 3.10 -5.98 3.43
C PHE A 85 4.51 -6.57 3.24
N GLY A 86 4.81 -7.20 2.09
CA GLY A 86 6.10 -7.84 1.85
C GLY A 86 7.28 -6.87 1.91
N THR A 87 7.02 -5.60 1.61
CA THR A 87 7.98 -4.51 1.72
C THR A 87 7.73 -3.62 2.94
N ALA A 88 6.78 -3.92 3.83
CA ALA A 88 6.52 -3.06 4.98
C ALA A 88 7.71 -3.03 5.97
N ALA A 89 7.86 -1.94 6.73
CA ALA A 89 8.89 -1.83 7.75
C ALA A 89 8.41 -1.10 8.99
N ARG A 90 8.99 -1.46 10.14
CA ARG A 90 8.73 -0.79 11.40
C ARG A 90 9.70 0.37 11.59
N LEU A 91 9.17 1.54 11.91
CA LEU A 91 9.95 2.70 12.33
C LEU A 91 10.65 2.41 13.68
N PRO A 92 11.87 2.94 13.89
CA PRO A 92 12.57 2.80 15.16
C PRO A 92 11.81 3.50 16.29
N GLY A 93 11.79 2.88 17.48
CA GLY A 93 11.15 3.42 18.69
C GLY A 93 10.26 2.41 19.45
N THR A 94 9.96 2.70 20.72
CA THR A 94 9.10 1.88 21.58
C THR A 94 7.70 2.50 21.69
N GLY A 95 6.70 1.83 21.13
CA GLY A 95 5.28 2.22 21.25
C GLY A 95 4.59 2.60 19.93
N PRO A 96 3.27 2.90 19.99
CA PRO A 96 2.59 3.67 18.95
C PRO A 96 3.07 5.13 19.02
N HIS A 97 3.00 5.88 17.91
CA HIS A 97 3.58 7.22 17.74
C HIS A 97 5.11 7.23 17.55
N PRO A 98 5.62 6.73 16.40
CA PRO A 98 7.01 6.97 16.03
C PRO A 98 7.29 8.48 16.00
N ALA A 99 8.55 8.87 16.23
CA ALA A 99 8.98 10.26 16.06
C ALA A 99 8.57 10.75 14.66
N ARG A 100 8.12 12.00 14.53
CA ARG A 100 7.71 12.60 13.25
C ARG A 100 8.78 12.47 12.15
N GLU A 101 10.05 12.46 12.56
CA GLU A 101 11.22 12.36 11.69
C GLU A 101 11.76 10.92 11.61
N GLY A 102 11.04 9.94 12.14
CA GLY A 102 11.40 8.54 12.03
C GLY A 102 11.43 8.09 10.57
N PHE A 103 12.49 7.36 10.21
CA PHE A 103 12.67 6.83 8.87
C PHE A 103 13.20 5.40 8.88
N VAL A 104 13.12 4.76 7.72
CA VAL A 104 13.78 3.47 7.44
C VAL A 104 14.57 3.60 6.15
N LEU A 105 15.79 3.04 6.13
CA LEU A 105 16.56 2.87 4.91
C LEU A 105 16.10 1.60 4.17
N GLY A 106 15.91 1.68 2.86
CA GLY A 106 15.53 0.51 2.07
C GLY A 106 15.49 0.79 0.58
N SER A 107 15.67 -0.26 -0.22
CA SER A 107 15.66 -0.17 -1.68
C SER A 107 14.35 0.41 -2.21
N VAL A 108 14.46 1.05 -3.37
CA VAL A 108 13.32 1.51 -4.18
C VAL A 108 12.50 0.28 -4.60
N THR A 109 11.19 0.31 -4.33
CA THR A 109 10.26 -0.77 -4.67
C THR A 109 9.75 -0.58 -6.11
N THR A 110 8.79 0.33 -6.30
CA THR A 110 8.16 0.61 -7.59
C THR A 110 8.52 2.03 -8.05
N ALA A 111 9.56 2.17 -8.90
CA ALA A 111 10.23 3.46 -9.13
C ALA A 111 9.32 4.66 -9.50
N HIS A 112 8.23 4.44 -10.26
CA HIS A 112 7.37 5.53 -10.75
C HIS A 112 6.42 6.11 -9.70
N ILE A 113 6.16 5.41 -8.58
CA ILE A 113 5.31 5.89 -7.48
C ILE A 113 6.11 6.42 -6.28
N ASN A 114 7.43 6.35 -6.33
CA ASN A 114 8.26 6.64 -5.18
C ASN A 114 8.45 8.15 -4.98
N ALA A 115 8.42 8.57 -3.72
CA ALA A 115 8.72 9.94 -3.32
C ALA A 115 10.18 10.32 -3.67
N PRO A 116 10.47 11.61 -3.94
CA PRO A 116 11.81 12.04 -4.34
C PRO A 116 12.90 11.67 -3.31
N GLU A 117 12.60 11.73 -2.01
CA GLU A 117 13.53 11.32 -0.96
C GLU A 117 13.83 9.82 -0.95
N VAL A 118 12.87 8.98 -1.37
CA VAL A 118 13.09 7.54 -1.55
C VAL A 118 14.01 7.30 -2.76
N LEU A 119 13.76 7.99 -3.88
CA LEU A 119 14.56 7.86 -5.09
C LEU A 119 16.00 8.35 -4.88
N LEU A 120 16.18 9.47 -4.19
CA LEU A 120 17.48 10.13 -4.05
C LEU A 120 18.31 9.59 -2.88
N LYS A 121 17.67 9.15 -1.79
CA LYS A 121 18.34 8.81 -0.53
C LYS A 121 17.96 7.43 0.01
N SER A 122 17.11 6.66 -0.70
CA SER A 122 16.60 5.36 -0.22
C SER A 122 16.00 5.45 1.19
N THR A 123 15.44 6.61 1.52
CA THR A 123 14.94 6.94 2.85
C THR A 123 13.42 7.01 2.79
N HIS A 124 12.76 6.20 3.60
CA HIS A 124 11.31 6.08 3.64
C HIS A 124 10.77 6.73 4.90
N TYR A 125 9.80 7.62 4.71
CA TYR A 125 9.04 8.28 5.77
C TYR A 125 7.55 7.92 5.64
N ALA A 126 6.76 8.26 6.68
CA ALA A 126 5.29 8.19 6.58
C ALA A 126 4.75 9.06 5.43
N SER A 127 5.37 10.22 5.17
CA SER A 127 5.03 11.07 4.02
C SER A 127 5.31 10.42 2.68
N SER A 128 6.26 9.48 2.60
CA SER A 128 6.57 8.77 1.36
C SER A 128 5.44 7.84 0.96
N ASP A 129 4.77 7.17 1.92
CA ASP A 129 3.55 6.40 1.64
C ASP A 129 2.40 7.29 1.13
N LEU A 130 2.28 8.51 1.67
CA LEU A 130 1.26 9.48 1.23
C LEU A 130 1.54 10.00 -0.19
N TRP A 131 2.81 10.20 -0.53
CA TRP A 131 3.20 10.51 -1.90
C TRP A 131 2.79 9.40 -2.86
N SER A 132 3.11 8.14 -2.52
CA SER A 132 2.78 6.99 -3.37
C SER A 132 1.28 6.79 -3.56
N LEU A 133 0.45 7.14 -2.56
CA LEU A 133 -1.01 7.13 -2.72
C LEU A 133 -1.50 8.14 -3.79
N ALA A 134 -0.81 9.27 -3.94
CA ALA A 134 -1.20 10.36 -4.84
C ALA A 134 -0.59 10.26 -6.25
N ALA A 135 0.34 9.32 -6.48
CA ALA A 135 1.01 9.07 -7.76
C ALA A 135 0.08 8.39 -8.77
#